data_AF-A0A9E3A9B9-F1
#
_entry.id   AF-A0A9E3A9B9-F1
#
_cell.length_a   1.000
_cell.length_b   1.000
_cell.length_c   1.000
_cell.angle_alpha   90.00
_cell.angle_beta   90.00
_cell.angle_gamma   90.00
#
_symmetry.space_group_name_H-M   'P 1'
#
loop_
_entity.id
_entity.type
_entity.pdbx_description
1 polymer ?
#
loop_
_entity_poly.entity_id
_entity_poly.type
_entity_poly.pdbx_seq_one_letter_code
_entity_poly.pdbx_strand_id
1 'polypeptide(L)'
;MATTALTLTPTLALGLFFIHRYRFLTITQFAKAAGLSKERSEDVLYALGRRGIVGAFGNVTIPGHGKTPKVYFLKRKGYELLRMESGIPEELIGGYSEVHQEATWSPVMYHRLRLLDALIALEVQVRERPHLSLVKTFVEYRRVKRGNRIARETTDFVVAEEIPENRIIPDGAFVMENVETGRRALFFIEMDMATERIVTKISNDKRLTLRFKFEQYDRYLQSRRFAETYANYGTFTNFTLLFITLKQERIDNIREALSDLPSEFSAFYRLAVFEAVIEDFLGEVWQSRLATDEKRYRLTRN
;
A
#
# COMPACT_ATOMS: atom_id res chain seq x y z
N MET A 1 -24.77 36.65 3.86
CA MET A 1 -24.53 35.40 4.62
C MET A 1 -23.05 35.34 4.94
N ALA A 2 -22.66 35.37 6.21
CA ALA A 2 -21.26 35.30 6.60
C ALA A 2 -20.70 33.91 6.20
N THR A 3 -19.75 33.88 5.29
CA THR A 3 -18.95 32.69 4.99
C THR A 3 -18.12 32.37 6.22
N THR A 4 -18.60 31.45 7.06
CA THR A 4 -17.82 30.93 8.19
C THR A 4 -16.55 30.32 7.60
N ALA A 5 -15.40 30.95 7.87
CA ALA A 5 -14.11 30.43 7.46
C ALA A 5 -13.99 28.99 7.96
N LEU A 6 -13.66 28.06 7.07
CA LEU A 6 -13.51 26.66 7.44
C LEU A 6 -12.12 26.47 8.06
N THR A 7 -12.05 26.41 9.38
CA THR A 7 -10.81 26.03 10.08
C THR A 7 -10.62 24.52 10.03
N LEU A 8 -9.42 24.08 9.66
CA LEU A 8 -9.07 22.67 9.56
C LEU A 8 -8.66 22.15 10.95
N THR A 9 -9.46 21.26 11.56
CA THR A 9 -9.03 20.60 12.80
C THR A 9 -7.88 19.63 12.51
N PRO A 10 -7.02 19.29 13.48
CA PRO A 10 -5.90 18.35 13.26
C PRO A 10 -6.36 17.00 12.70
N THR A 11 -7.48 16.48 13.22
CA THR A 11 -8.12 15.25 12.74
C THR A 11 -8.55 15.34 11.28
N LEU A 12 -9.14 16.47 10.88
CA LEU A 12 -9.57 16.68 9.50
C LEU A 12 -8.38 16.87 8.56
N ALA A 13 -7.36 17.61 9.01
CA ALA A 13 -6.11 17.78 8.29
C ALA A 13 -5.46 16.45 7.95
N LEU A 14 -5.39 15.56 8.95
CA LEU A 14 -4.89 14.21 8.80
C LEU A 14 -5.72 13.38 7.81
N GLY A 15 -7.05 13.41 7.88
CA GLY A 15 -7.90 12.72 6.92
C GLY A 15 -7.69 13.22 5.47
N LEU A 16 -7.63 14.54 5.28
CA LEU A 16 -7.36 15.14 3.96
C LEU A 16 -5.94 14.83 3.46
N PHE A 17 -4.97 14.79 4.36
CA PHE A 17 -3.60 14.39 4.05
C PHE A 17 -3.54 12.96 3.52
N PHE A 18 -4.27 12.01 4.14
CA PHE A 18 -4.35 10.64 3.64
C PHE A 18 -5.07 10.56 2.29
N ILE A 19 -6.15 11.33 2.06
CA ILE A 19 -6.77 11.42 0.73
C ILE A 19 -5.75 11.94 -0.29
N HIS A 20 -4.96 12.95 0.05
CA HIS A 20 -3.94 13.48 -0.84
C HIS A 20 -2.87 12.43 -1.17
N ARG A 21 -2.31 11.80 -0.12
CA ARG A 21 -1.25 10.79 -0.21
C ARG A 21 -1.66 9.59 -1.05
N TYR A 22 -2.87 9.07 -0.82
CA TYR A 22 -3.38 7.86 -1.47
C TYR A 22 -4.28 8.12 -2.68
N ARG A 23 -4.51 9.39 -3.03
CA ARG A 23 -5.39 9.91 -4.09
C ARG A 23 -6.89 9.70 -3.87
N PHE A 24 -7.30 8.56 -3.35
CA PHE A 24 -8.70 8.27 -3.08
C PHE A 24 -8.85 7.40 -1.84
N LEU A 25 -9.89 7.66 -1.04
CA LEU A 25 -10.27 6.85 0.12
C LEU A 25 -11.77 6.61 0.17
N THR A 26 -12.17 5.46 0.70
CA THR A 26 -13.56 5.26 1.15
C THR A 26 -13.84 6.01 2.46
N ILE A 27 -15.12 6.09 2.85
CA ILE A 27 -15.52 6.66 4.14
C ILE A 27 -14.84 5.92 5.31
N THR A 28 -14.81 4.59 5.28
CA THR A 28 -14.19 3.77 6.35
C THR A 28 -12.68 4.01 6.44
N GLN A 29 -12.00 4.12 5.30
CA GLN A 29 -10.57 4.40 5.26
C GLN A 29 -10.24 5.80 5.78
N PHE A 30 -11.03 6.80 5.39
CA PHE A 30 -10.92 8.14 5.94
C PHE A 30 -11.15 8.16 7.45
N ALA A 31 -12.18 7.45 7.93
CA ALA A 31 -12.51 7.33 9.34
C ALA A 31 -11.33 6.74 10.14
N LYS A 32 -10.74 5.63 9.66
CA LYS A 32 -9.58 4.99 10.28
C LYS A 32 -8.35 5.91 10.29
N ALA A 33 -8.06 6.55 9.16
CA ALA A 33 -6.90 7.46 9.05
C ALA A 33 -7.04 8.68 9.97
N ALA A 34 -8.24 9.25 10.07
CA ALA A 34 -8.53 10.43 10.87
C ALA A 34 -8.75 10.12 12.36
N GLY A 35 -9.04 8.87 12.73
CA GLY A 35 -9.47 8.52 14.10
C GLY A 35 -10.89 9.02 14.40
N LEU A 36 -11.79 8.92 13.42
CA LEU A 36 -13.20 9.32 13.53
C LEU A 36 -14.13 8.11 13.43
N SER A 37 -15.37 8.25 13.89
CA SER A 37 -16.42 7.28 13.54
C SER A 37 -16.76 7.35 12.05
N LYS A 38 -17.37 6.29 11.53
CA LYS A 38 -17.79 6.22 10.13
C LYS A 38 -18.86 7.27 9.82
N GLU A 39 -19.84 7.44 10.70
CA GLU A 39 -20.96 8.38 10.57
C GLU A 39 -20.43 9.81 10.55
N ARG A 40 -19.55 10.16 11.50
CA ARG A 40 -18.94 11.48 11.54
C ARG A 40 -18.10 11.76 10.30
N SER A 41 -17.40 10.75 9.79
CA SER A 41 -16.62 10.86 8.56
C SER A 41 -17.49 11.08 7.34
N GLU A 42 -18.65 10.43 7.27
CA GLU A 42 -19.63 10.63 6.20
C GLU A 42 -20.15 12.07 6.18
N ASP A 43 -20.56 12.60 7.34
CA ASP A 43 -21.04 13.99 7.49
C ASP A 43 -19.96 15.00 7.07
N VAL A 44 -18.73 14.79 7.55
CA VAL A 44 -17.58 15.64 7.24
C VAL A 44 -17.27 15.62 5.74
N LEU A 45 -17.17 14.44 5.14
CA LEU A 45 -16.89 14.31 3.70
C LEU A 45 -18.03 14.87 2.85
N TYR A 46 -19.28 14.74 3.28
CA TYR A 46 -20.43 15.37 2.63
C TYR A 46 -20.33 16.90 2.68
N ALA A 47 -20.06 17.48 3.85
CA ALA A 47 -19.89 18.92 4.03
C ALA A 47 -18.71 19.49 3.22
N LEU A 48 -17.57 18.78 3.19
CA LEU A 48 -16.43 19.13 2.35
C LEU A 48 -16.75 19.05 0.85
N GLY A 49 -17.51 18.03 0.45
CA GLY A 49 -17.98 17.87 -0.94
C GLY A 49 -18.85 19.05 -1.38
N ARG A 50 -19.80 19.48 -0.54
CA ARG A 50 -20.66 20.67 -0.79
C ARG A 50 -19.85 21.95 -0.96
N ARG A 51 -18.67 22.06 -0.35
CA ARG A 51 -17.77 23.22 -0.43
C ARG A 51 -16.73 23.12 -1.57
N GLY A 52 -16.74 22.01 -2.32
CA GLY A 52 -15.80 21.75 -3.42
C GLY A 52 -14.38 21.40 -2.97
N ILE A 53 -14.20 20.99 -1.70
CA ILE A 53 -12.90 20.61 -1.13
C ILE A 53 -12.51 19.20 -1.57
N VAL A 54 -13.49 18.29 -1.61
CA VAL A 54 -13.34 16.92 -2.13
C VAL A 54 -14.27 16.68 -3.30
N GLY A 55 -13.88 15.76 -4.19
CA GLY A 55 -14.75 15.10 -5.15
C GLY A 55 -15.04 13.67 -4.72
N ALA A 56 -15.97 13.00 -5.39
CA ALA A 56 -16.26 11.60 -5.15
C ALA A 56 -16.75 10.90 -6.42
N PHE A 57 -16.56 9.58 -6.48
CA PHE A 57 -17.13 8.67 -7.47
C PHE A 57 -17.48 7.32 -6.81
N GLY A 58 -18.12 6.41 -7.55
CA GLY A 58 -18.65 5.15 -7.02
C GLY A 58 -20.08 5.26 -6.53
N ASN A 59 -20.50 4.35 -5.64
CA ASN A 59 -21.92 4.16 -5.27
C ASN A 59 -22.81 3.76 -6.47
N VAL A 60 -22.19 3.20 -7.52
CA VAL A 60 -22.84 2.67 -8.72
C VAL A 60 -22.91 1.15 -8.64
N THR A 61 -23.97 0.57 -9.18
CA THR A 61 -24.11 -0.89 -9.31
C THR A 61 -23.39 -1.36 -10.56
N ILE A 62 -22.46 -2.29 -10.40
CA ILE A 62 -21.79 -2.97 -11.52
C ILE A 62 -22.35 -4.39 -11.62
N PRO A 63 -22.85 -4.82 -12.79
CA PRO A 63 -23.32 -6.20 -12.99
C PRO A 63 -22.27 -7.22 -12.52
N GLY A 64 -22.68 -8.19 -11.71
CA GLY A 64 -21.79 -9.22 -11.15
C GLY A 64 -20.92 -8.80 -9.96
N HIS A 65 -20.78 -7.49 -9.69
CA HIS A 65 -19.94 -6.96 -8.59
C HIS A 65 -20.73 -6.22 -7.51
N GLY A 66 -22.03 -6.00 -7.70
CA GLY A 66 -22.89 -5.31 -6.75
C GLY A 66 -22.61 -3.80 -6.69
N LYS A 67 -22.97 -3.19 -5.56
CA LYS A 67 -22.82 -1.74 -5.35
C LYS A 67 -21.37 -1.42 -4.96
N THR A 68 -20.73 -0.58 -5.77
CA THR A 68 -19.38 -0.11 -5.49
C THR A 68 -19.34 0.86 -4.31
N PRO A 69 -18.30 0.83 -3.46
CA PRO A 69 -18.17 1.83 -2.41
C PRO A 69 -17.91 3.22 -3.00
N LYS A 70 -18.42 4.23 -2.30
CA LYS A 70 -18.13 5.63 -2.61
C LYS A 70 -16.71 5.96 -2.16
N VAL A 71 -15.93 6.54 -3.06
CA VAL A 71 -14.55 6.95 -2.83
C VAL A 71 -14.41 8.44 -3.06
N TYR A 72 -13.60 9.08 -2.23
CA TYR A 72 -13.40 10.52 -2.18
C TYR A 72 -11.97 10.86 -2.56
N PHE A 73 -11.78 11.93 -3.33
CA PHE A 73 -10.48 12.44 -3.74
C PHE A 73 -10.37 13.93 -3.44
N LEU A 74 -9.14 14.43 -3.28
CA LEU A 74 -8.90 15.83 -2.96
C LEU A 74 -8.95 16.69 -4.23
N LYS A 75 -9.72 17.79 -4.19
CA LYS A 75 -9.71 18.80 -5.27
C LYS A 75 -8.63 19.85 -4.98
N ARG A 76 -8.29 20.67 -5.98
CA ARG A 76 -7.32 21.78 -5.87
C ARG A 76 -7.57 22.65 -4.62
N LYS A 77 -8.82 23.09 -4.44
CA LYS A 77 -9.24 23.88 -3.27
C LYS A 77 -9.00 23.18 -1.94
N GLY A 78 -9.19 21.86 -1.90
CA GLY A 78 -8.92 21.06 -0.71
C GLY A 78 -7.44 20.88 -0.41
N TYR A 79 -6.62 20.77 -1.46
CA TYR A 79 -5.16 20.75 -1.34
C TYR A 79 -4.62 22.08 -0.83
N GLU A 80 -5.11 23.20 -1.36
CA GLU A 80 -4.71 24.54 -0.89
C GLU A 80 -5.08 24.71 0.59
N LEU A 81 -6.31 24.34 0.96
CA LEU A 81 -6.73 24.35 2.37
C LEU A 81 -5.82 23.49 3.25
N LEU A 82 -5.51 22.26 2.83
CA LEU A 82 -4.60 21.37 3.55
C LEU A 82 -3.22 22.01 3.73
N ARG A 83 -2.65 22.57 2.67
CA ARG A 83 -1.34 23.21 2.69
C ARG A 83 -1.30 24.44 3.62
N MET A 84 -2.34 25.26 3.61
CA MET A 84 -2.38 26.50 4.39
C MET A 84 -2.67 26.27 5.87
N GLU A 85 -3.55 25.32 6.21
CA GLU A 85 -4.14 25.23 7.56
C GLU A 85 -3.65 24.03 8.37
N SER A 86 -2.95 23.05 7.78
CA SER A 86 -2.62 21.80 8.49
C SER A 86 -1.38 21.88 9.40
N GLY A 87 -0.48 22.83 9.15
CA GLY A 87 0.85 22.84 9.77
C GLY A 87 1.75 21.68 9.36
N ILE A 88 1.35 20.84 8.38
CA ILE A 88 2.16 19.75 7.86
C ILE A 88 3.22 20.35 6.93
N PRO A 89 4.51 20.00 7.09
CA PRO A 89 5.58 20.47 6.21
C PRO A 89 5.30 20.17 4.72
N GLU A 90 5.65 21.10 3.83
CA GLU A 90 5.36 20.99 2.40
C GLU A 90 6.02 19.77 1.76
N GLU A 91 7.20 19.36 2.25
CA GLU A 91 7.91 18.17 1.82
C GLU A 91 7.15 16.87 2.11
N LEU A 92 6.31 16.85 3.16
CA LEU A 92 5.47 15.71 3.51
C LEU A 92 4.15 15.71 2.75
N ILE A 93 3.58 16.88 2.48
CA ILE A 93 2.37 17.02 1.65
C ILE A 93 2.71 16.65 0.20
N GLY A 94 3.75 17.24 -0.37
CA GLY A 94 4.12 17.11 -1.77
C GLY A 94 3.26 17.96 -2.70
N GLY A 95 3.42 17.72 -4.01
CA GLY A 95 2.73 18.47 -5.06
C GLY A 95 1.30 17.97 -5.32
N TYR A 96 0.40 18.89 -5.68
CA TYR A 96 -0.94 18.52 -6.12
C TYR A 96 -0.91 17.77 -7.46
N SER A 97 -1.51 16.57 -7.47
CA SER A 97 -1.82 15.82 -8.67
C SER A 97 -3.33 15.80 -8.85
N GLU A 98 -3.82 16.26 -9.99
CA GLU A 98 -5.24 16.19 -10.29
C GLU A 98 -5.67 14.73 -10.49
N VAL A 99 -6.83 14.39 -9.93
CA VAL A 99 -7.51 13.13 -10.21
C VAL A 99 -8.43 13.39 -11.38
N HIS A 100 -8.07 12.85 -12.55
CA HIS A 100 -8.91 12.98 -13.74
C HIS A 100 -10.32 12.44 -13.46
N GLN A 101 -11.35 13.23 -13.75
CA GLN A 101 -12.75 12.90 -13.47
C GLN A 101 -13.24 11.61 -14.16
N GLU A 102 -12.53 11.15 -15.18
CA GLU A 102 -12.73 9.84 -15.83
C GLU A 102 -12.26 8.65 -14.98
N ALA A 103 -11.83 8.88 -13.73
CA ALA A 103 -11.62 7.84 -12.73
C ALA A 103 -12.96 7.15 -12.43
N THR A 104 -13.33 6.25 -13.33
CA THR A 104 -14.47 5.35 -13.22
C THR A 104 -14.06 4.15 -12.39
N TRP A 105 -15.07 3.50 -11.82
CA TRP A 105 -14.85 2.25 -11.11
C TRP A 105 -14.32 1.19 -12.07
N SER A 106 -13.30 0.45 -11.62
CA SER A 106 -12.79 -0.75 -12.31
C SER A 106 -12.63 -1.87 -11.30
N PRO A 107 -12.67 -3.15 -11.71
CA PRO A 107 -12.44 -4.28 -10.80
C PRO A 107 -11.11 -4.18 -10.03
N VAL A 108 -10.06 -3.60 -10.66
CA VAL A 108 -8.75 -3.34 -10.04
C VAL A 108 -8.86 -2.40 -8.82
N MET A 109 -9.89 -1.57 -8.74
CA MET A 109 -10.10 -0.68 -7.60
C MET A 109 -10.34 -1.45 -6.30
N TYR A 110 -10.98 -2.64 -6.32
CA TYR A 110 -11.14 -3.44 -5.10
C TYR A 110 -9.80 -3.86 -4.51
N HIS A 111 -8.89 -4.33 -5.36
CA HIS A 111 -7.53 -4.69 -4.97
C HIS A 111 -6.78 -3.47 -4.41
N ARG A 112 -6.85 -2.32 -5.09
CA ARG A 112 -6.24 -1.07 -4.60
C ARG A 112 -6.78 -0.63 -3.25
N LEU A 113 -8.09 -0.66 -3.05
CA LEU A 113 -8.70 -0.27 -1.77
C LEU A 113 -8.23 -1.20 -0.64
N ARG A 114 -8.05 -2.50 -0.90
CA ARG A 114 -7.50 -3.42 0.09
C ARG A 114 -6.05 -3.14 0.44
N LEU A 115 -5.22 -2.83 -0.55
CA LEU A 115 -3.85 -2.37 -0.30
C LEU A 115 -3.85 -1.12 0.59
N LEU A 116 -4.75 -0.17 0.31
CA LEU A 116 -4.86 1.05 1.11
C LEU A 116 -5.31 0.80 2.55
N ASP A 117 -6.21 -0.16 2.79
CA ASP A 117 -6.58 -0.56 4.15
C ASP A 117 -5.34 -1.01 4.95
N ALA A 118 -4.47 -1.82 4.33
CA ALA A 118 -3.24 -2.32 4.94
C ALA A 118 -2.21 -1.20 5.18
N LEU A 119 -1.99 -0.33 4.18
CA LEU A 119 -1.08 0.81 4.33
C LEU A 119 -1.56 1.81 5.39
N ILE A 120 -2.87 2.07 5.48
CA ILE A 120 -3.44 2.92 6.54
C ILE A 120 -3.23 2.28 7.91
N ALA A 121 -3.43 0.96 8.04
CA ALA A 121 -3.16 0.25 9.29
C ALA A 121 -1.69 0.42 9.73
N LEU A 122 -0.74 0.25 8.81
CA LEU A 122 0.67 0.51 9.04
C LEU A 122 0.92 1.94 9.51
N GLU A 123 0.42 2.96 8.79
CA GLU A 123 0.70 4.35 9.16
C GLU A 123 0.13 4.74 10.53
N VAL A 124 -1.08 4.28 10.85
CA VAL A 124 -1.70 4.51 12.16
C VAL A 124 -0.85 3.88 13.26
N GLN A 125 -0.43 2.63 13.08
CA GLN A 125 0.38 1.91 14.08
C GLN A 125 1.80 2.47 14.24
N VAL A 126 2.42 2.96 13.16
CA VAL A 126 3.71 3.65 13.23
C VAL A 126 3.58 4.95 14.04
N ARG A 127 2.50 5.71 13.84
CA ARG A 127 2.27 6.96 14.60
C ARG A 127 2.09 6.76 16.10
N GLU A 128 1.61 5.58 16.51
CA GLU A 128 1.48 5.20 17.92
C GLU A 128 2.82 4.75 18.54
N ARG A 129 3.89 4.65 17.75
CA ARG A 129 5.20 4.14 18.17
C ARG A 129 6.28 5.21 17.91
N PRO A 130 6.62 6.06 18.90
CA PRO A 130 7.54 7.18 18.71
C PRO A 130 8.96 6.81 18.23
N HIS A 131 9.40 5.57 18.47
CA HIS A 131 10.69 5.06 18.02
C HIS A 131 10.69 4.66 16.52
N LEU A 132 9.55 4.74 15.84
CA LEU A 132 9.40 4.42 14.41
C LEU A 132 9.00 5.65 13.61
N SER A 133 9.49 5.70 12.38
CA SER A 133 9.09 6.69 11.39
C SER A 133 8.88 6.03 10.02
N LEU A 134 7.83 6.44 9.32
CA LEU A 134 7.57 6.02 7.95
C LEU A 134 8.23 7.02 6.99
N VAL A 135 9.39 6.65 6.46
CA VAL A 135 10.21 7.51 5.60
C VAL A 135 9.54 7.74 4.25
N LYS A 136 9.02 6.66 3.64
CA LYS A 136 8.40 6.73 2.32
C LYS A 136 7.42 5.58 2.10
N THR A 137 6.30 5.90 1.46
CA THR A 137 5.34 4.91 0.94
C THR A 137 5.23 5.06 -0.58
N PHE A 138 5.24 3.92 -1.27
CA PHE A 138 5.12 3.79 -2.71
C PHE A 138 3.88 2.98 -3.05
N VAL A 139 3.16 3.38 -4.10
CA VAL A 139 1.95 2.68 -4.54
C VAL A 139 1.96 2.44 -6.05
N GLU A 140 1.58 1.23 -6.47
CA GLU A 140 1.64 0.76 -7.86
C GLU A 140 0.94 1.69 -8.85
N TYR A 141 -0.18 2.29 -8.47
CA TYR A 141 -0.97 3.12 -9.37
C TYR A 141 -0.47 4.56 -9.48
N ARG A 142 0.52 4.99 -8.66
CA ARG A 142 1.14 6.31 -8.83
C ARG A 142 2.09 6.26 -10.02
N ARG A 143 2.05 7.30 -10.86
CA ARG A 143 2.94 7.44 -12.01
C ARG A 143 4.05 8.42 -11.69
N VAL A 144 5.29 8.06 -12.02
CA VAL A 144 6.48 8.89 -11.81
C VAL A 144 7.27 8.96 -13.10
N LYS A 145 7.92 10.11 -13.34
CA LYS A 145 8.84 10.30 -14.46
C LYS A 145 10.19 9.71 -14.09
N ARG A 146 10.69 8.75 -14.87
CA ARG A 146 12.03 8.17 -14.77
C ARG A 146 12.76 8.40 -16.10
N GLY A 147 13.66 9.38 -16.12
CA GLY A 147 14.26 9.87 -17.36
C GLY A 147 13.19 10.36 -18.35
N ASN A 148 13.10 9.71 -19.51
CA ASN A 148 12.15 10.04 -20.58
C ASN A 148 10.84 9.22 -20.53
N ARG A 149 10.67 8.34 -19.54
CA ARG A 149 9.51 7.44 -19.45
C ARG A 149 8.64 7.77 -18.24
N ILE A 150 7.33 7.59 -18.39
CA ILE A 150 6.37 7.60 -17.28
C ILE A 150 6.12 6.14 -16.89
N ALA A 151 6.51 5.76 -15.69
CA ALA A 151 6.37 4.40 -15.17
C ALA A 151 5.49 4.37 -13.91
N ARG A 152 5.06 3.18 -13.49
CA ARG A 152 4.47 3.03 -12.15
C ARG A 152 5.56 3.24 -11.11
N GLU A 153 5.20 3.83 -9.97
CA GLU A 153 6.14 4.20 -8.91
C GLU A 153 6.92 3.00 -8.37
N THR A 154 6.27 1.84 -8.29
CA THR A 154 6.85 0.58 -7.81
C THR A 154 7.48 -0.27 -8.92
N THR A 155 7.42 0.13 -10.21
CA THR A 155 8.07 -0.66 -11.27
C THR A 155 9.57 -0.74 -11.04
N ASP A 156 10.10 -1.96 -11.12
CA ASP A 156 11.53 -2.23 -11.18
C ASP A 156 11.81 -3.45 -12.06
N PHE A 157 13.07 -3.88 -12.09
CA PHE A 157 13.52 -5.08 -12.75
C PHE A 157 14.41 -5.90 -11.82
N VAL A 158 14.36 -7.22 -11.96
CA VAL A 158 15.09 -8.14 -11.08
C VAL A 158 16.56 -8.30 -11.46
N VAL A 159 16.99 -7.81 -12.63
CA VAL A 159 18.37 -7.81 -13.13
C VAL A 159 18.59 -6.57 -14.00
N ALA A 160 19.84 -6.25 -14.38
CA ALA A 160 20.20 -5.04 -15.13
C ALA A 160 19.43 -4.85 -16.45
N GLU A 161 19.13 -5.94 -17.17
CA GLU A 161 18.40 -5.90 -18.43
C GLU A 161 16.91 -5.58 -18.22
N GLU A 162 16.49 -4.39 -18.65
CA GLU A 162 15.12 -3.87 -18.49
C GLU A 162 14.12 -4.39 -19.55
N ILE A 163 13.97 -5.71 -19.62
CA ILE A 163 12.98 -6.38 -20.48
C ILE A 163 11.73 -6.79 -19.70
N PRO A 164 10.56 -6.96 -20.35
CA PRO A 164 9.31 -7.33 -19.69
C PRO A 164 9.40 -8.57 -18.78
N GLU A 165 10.22 -9.54 -19.13
CA GLU A 165 10.47 -10.81 -18.41
C GLU A 165 11.16 -10.62 -17.05
N ASN A 166 11.92 -9.53 -16.92
CA ASN A 166 12.63 -9.19 -15.70
C ASN A 166 11.87 -8.14 -14.90
N ARG A 167 10.74 -7.64 -15.39
CA ARG A 167 9.98 -6.58 -14.75
C ARG A 167 9.26 -7.11 -13.51
N ILE A 168 9.39 -6.40 -12.41
CA ILE A 168 8.66 -6.62 -11.18
C ILE A 168 7.88 -5.35 -10.81
N ILE A 169 6.66 -5.53 -10.30
CA ILE A 169 5.79 -4.42 -9.90
C ILE A 169 5.08 -4.84 -8.61
N PRO A 170 5.68 -4.58 -7.44
CA PRO A 170 5.00 -4.71 -6.16
C PRO A 170 3.74 -3.84 -6.13
N ASP A 171 2.69 -4.31 -5.47
CA ASP A 171 1.45 -3.54 -5.28
C ASP A 171 1.71 -2.27 -4.45
N GLY A 172 2.54 -2.43 -3.41
CA GLY A 172 3.03 -1.33 -2.59
C GLY A 172 4.46 -1.57 -2.12
N ALA A 173 5.09 -0.52 -1.62
CA ALA A 173 6.34 -0.61 -0.90
C ALA A 173 6.40 0.46 0.17
N PHE A 174 7.21 0.26 1.20
CA PHE A 174 7.51 1.32 2.16
C PHE A 174 8.89 1.16 2.78
N VAL A 175 9.42 2.29 3.25
CA VAL A 175 10.64 2.36 4.04
C VAL A 175 10.28 2.83 5.43
N MET A 176 10.68 2.05 6.43
CA MET A 176 10.50 2.36 7.83
C MET A 176 11.87 2.55 8.49
N GLU A 177 11.95 3.52 9.37
CA GLU A 177 13.15 3.86 10.14
C GLU A 177 12.88 3.67 11.62
N ASN A 178 13.81 3.03 12.33
CA ASN A 178 13.89 3.16 13.77
C ASN A 178 14.71 4.41 14.08
N VAL A 179 14.06 5.45 14.62
CA VAL A 179 14.67 6.78 14.77
C VAL A 179 15.75 6.83 15.85
N GLU A 180 15.74 5.88 16.79
CA GLU A 180 16.74 5.79 17.85
C GLU A 180 18.07 5.22 17.33
N THR A 181 18.00 4.27 16.40
CA THR A 181 19.18 3.60 15.83
C THR A 181 19.57 4.13 14.44
N GLY A 182 18.71 4.92 13.80
CA GLY A 182 18.85 5.36 12.41
C GLY A 182 18.75 4.23 11.37
N ARG A 183 18.40 3.02 11.80
CA ARG A 183 18.33 1.85 10.90
C ARG A 183 17.06 1.90 10.08
N ARG A 184 17.20 1.66 8.77
CA ARG A 184 16.09 1.61 7.82
C ARG A 184 15.89 0.21 7.26
N ALA A 185 14.62 -0.13 7.05
CA ALA A 185 14.22 -1.39 6.43
C ALA A 185 13.27 -1.11 5.26
N LEU A 186 13.46 -1.84 4.17
CA LEU A 186 12.63 -1.80 2.97
C LEU A 186 11.65 -2.97 2.99
N PHE A 187 10.38 -2.66 2.75
CA PHE A 187 9.31 -3.63 2.67
C PHE A 187 8.57 -3.51 1.33
N PHE A 188 8.27 -4.64 0.72
CA PHE A 188 7.34 -4.75 -0.40
C PHE A 188 6.04 -5.36 0.06
N ILE A 189 4.92 -4.99 -0.58
CA ILE A 189 3.59 -5.53 -0.29
C ILE A 189 3.02 -6.14 -1.57
N GLU A 190 2.49 -7.34 -1.43
CA GLU A 190 1.68 -8.04 -2.42
C GLU A 190 0.33 -8.38 -1.78
N MET A 191 -0.75 -7.96 -2.43
CA MET A 191 -2.13 -8.23 -2.01
C MET A 191 -2.73 -9.32 -2.91
N ASP A 192 -2.87 -10.53 -2.38
CA ASP A 192 -3.54 -11.63 -3.07
C ASP A 192 -5.04 -11.63 -2.78
N MET A 193 -5.81 -11.23 -3.78
CA MET A 193 -7.28 -11.27 -3.75
C MET A 193 -7.83 -12.67 -4.11
N ALA A 194 -6.98 -13.70 -4.07
CA ALA A 194 -7.27 -15.08 -4.48
C ALA A 194 -7.66 -15.21 -5.97
N THR A 195 -7.25 -14.25 -6.79
CA THR A 195 -7.51 -14.23 -8.24
C THR A 195 -6.39 -14.89 -9.04
N GLU A 196 -5.17 -14.91 -8.52
CA GLU A 196 -4.01 -15.53 -9.16
C GLU A 196 -3.98 -17.04 -8.88
N ARG A 197 -3.48 -17.83 -9.84
CA ARG A 197 -3.27 -19.27 -9.60
C ARG A 197 -1.95 -19.46 -8.86
N ILE A 198 -1.91 -20.33 -7.85
CA ILE A 198 -0.68 -20.63 -7.11
C ILE A 198 0.34 -21.29 -8.05
N VAL A 199 -0.12 -22.34 -8.74
CA VAL A 199 0.60 -23.07 -9.79
C VAL A 199 -0.35 -23.35 -10.94
N THR A 200 0.18 -23.48 -12.16
CA THR A 200 -0.57 -24.02 -13.31
C THR A 200 0.04 -25.34 -13.75
N LYS A 201 -0.80 -26.37 -13.90
CA LYS A 201 -0.44 -27.65 -14.53
C LYS A 201 -0.78 -27.71 -16.03
N ILE A 202 -1.52 -26.73 -16.56
CA ILE A 202 -2.20 -26.79 -17.87
C ILE A 202 -1.75 -25.68 -18.83
N SER A 203 -1.44 -24.49 -18.33
CA SER A 203 -0.94 -23.38 -19.16
C SER A 203 0.59 -23.41 -19.24
N ASN A 204 1.11 -23.25 -20.46
CA ASN A 204 2.54 -23.07 -20.70
C ASN A 204 3.06 -21.71 -20.21
N ASP A 205 2.18 -20.74 -19.96
CA ASP A 205 2.60 -19.44 -19.43
C ASP A 205 2.68 -19.48 -17.90
N LYS A 206 3.85 -19.89 -17.40
CA LYS A 206 4.18 -19.91 -15.97
C LYS A 206 4.24 -18.51 -15.35
N ARG A 207 4.35 -17.46 -16.17
CA ARG A 207 4.56 -16.07 -15.70
C ARG A 207 3.36 -15.50 -14.94
N LEU A 208 2.19 -16.14 -15.09
CA LEU A 208 0.94 -15.75 -14.44
C LEU A 208 0.71 -16.45 -13.08
N THR A 209 1.69 -17.17 -12.56
CA THR A 209 1.58 -17.86 -11.27
C THR A 209 2.15 -17.06 -10.11
N LEU A 210 1.57 -17.24 -8.93
CA LEU A 210 2.18 -16.75 -7.70
C LEU A 210 3.58 -17.33 -7.51
N ARG A 211 3.78 -18.62 -7.81
CA ARG A 211 5.10 -19.23 -7.75
C ARG A 211 6.16 -18.45 -8.54
N PHE A 212 5.87 -18.12 -9.80
CA PHE A 212 6.79 -17.31 -10.61
C PHE A 212 7.06 -15.93 -10.00
N LYS A 213 6.05 -15.31 -9.37
CA LYS A 213 6.24 -14.05 -8.64
C LYS A 213 7.23 -14.22 -7.48
N PHE A 214 7.14 -15.28 -6.69
CA PHE A 214 8.13 -15.58 -5.64
C PHE A 214 9.53 -15.86 -6.22
N GLU A 215 9.63 -16.58 -7.34
CA GLU A 215 10.90 -16.80 -8.04
C GLU A 215 11.52 -15.46 -8.52
N GLN A 216 10.70 -14.50 -9.00
CA GLN A 216 11.17 -13.16 -9.35
C GLN A 216 11.68 -12.39 -8.13
N TYR A 217 11.02 -12.47 -6.97
CA TYR A 217 11.51 -11.84 -5.75
C TYR A 217 12.81 -12.50 -5.24
N ASP A 218 12.97 -13.82 -5.36
CA ASP A 218 14.25 -14.49 -5.05
C ASP A 218 15.37 -13.98 -5.97
N ARG A 219 15.12 -13.86 -7.28
CA ARG A 219 16.07 -13.24 -8.23
C ARG A 219 16.40 -11.79 -7.87
N TYR A 220 15.41 -11.04 -7.39
CA TYR A 220 15.57 -9.64 -7.01
C TYR A 220 16.41 -9.47 -5.73
N LEU A 221 16.23 -10.36 -4.76
CA LEU A 221 17.08 -10.45 -3.56
C LEU A 221 18.54 -10.77 -3.95
N GLN A 222 18.73 -11.73 -4.86
CA GLN A 222 20.05 -12.17 -5.33
C GLN A 222 20.79 -11.06 -6.08
N SER A 223 20.12 -10.36 -7.00
CA SER A 223 20.75 -9.33 -7.82
C SER A 223 21.04 -8.04 -7.06
N ARG A 224 20.35 -7.80 -5.94
CA ARG A 224 20.42 -6.57 -5.14
C ARG A 224 20.04 -5.29 -5.88
N ARG A 225 19.37 -5.40 -7.05
CA ARG A 225 18.93 -4.23 -7.82
C ARG A 225 18.00 -3.29 -7.03
N PHE A 226 17.25 -3.82 -6.05
CA PHE A 226 16.45 -2.99 -5.14
C PHE A 226 17.30 -1.98 -4.35
N ALA A 227 18.53 -2.33 -3.99
CA ALA A 227 19.39 -1.43 -3.22
C ALA A 227 19.74 -0.17 -4.04
N GLU A 228 19.89 -0.31 -5.36
CA GLU A 228 20.15 0.80 -6.28
C GLU A 228 18.90 1.65 -6.47
N THR A 229 17.75 1.03 -6.78
CA THR A 229 16.51 1.77 -7.02
C THR A 229 16.03 2.56 -5.81
N TYR A 230 16.23 2.01 -4.62
CA TYR A 230 15.76 2.63 -3.37
C TYR A 230 16.89 3.37 -2.61
N ALA A 231 18.08 3.54 -3.20
CA ALA A 231 19.25 4.15 -2.57
C ALA A 231 18.99 5.54 -1.95
N ASN A 232 18.11 6.33 -2.56
CA ASN A 232 17.73 7.66 -2.06
C ASN A 232 17.02 7.64 -0.70
N TYR A 233 16.55 6.46 -0.26
CA TYR A 233 15.80 6.29 0.97
C TYR A 233 16.57 5.52 2.04
N GLY A 234 17.77 5.00 1.72
CA GLY A 234 18.63 4.30 2.67
C GLY A 234 19.55 3.29 1.99
N THR A 235 20.42 2.68 2.78
CA THR A 235 21.26 1.56 2.34
C THR A 235 20.60 0.25 2.75
N PHE A 236 20.20 -0.55 1.76
CA PHE A 236 19.46 -1.79 1.99
C PHE A 236 20.29 -3.00 1.59
N THR A 237 20.49 -3.93 2.53
CA THR A 237 21.14 -5.23 2.26
C THR A 237 20.15 -6.29 1.80
N ASN A 238 18.87 -6.11 2.12
CA ASN A 238 17.74 -6.97 1.79
C ASN A 238 16.45 -6.14 1.83
N PHE A 239 15.35 -6.77 1.45
CA PHE A 239 13.99 -6.31 1.72
C PHE A 239 13.19 -7.43 2.39
N THR A 240 12.05 -7.09 2.97
CA THR A 240 11.04 -8.08 3.39
C THR A 240 9.81 -7.97 2.50
N LEU A 241 9.40 -9.08 1.88
CA LEU A 241 8.14 -9.16 1.14
C LEU A 241 7.00 -9.53 2.09
N LEU A 242 6.03 -8.63 2.22
CA LEU A 242 4.77 -8.83 2.92
C LEU A 242 3.72 -9.31 1.93
N PHE A 243 3.28 -10.54 2.09
CA PHE A 243 2.27 -11.14 1.23
C PHE A 243 0.98 -11.32 2.03
N ILE A 244 -0.05 -10.60 1.64
CA ILE A 244 -1.31 -10.53 2.39
C ILE A 244 -2.40 -11.18 1.55
N THR A 245 -3.10 -12.15 2.13
CA THR A 245 -4.21 -12.84 1.47
C THR A 245 -5.45 -12.87 2.37
N LEU A 246 -6.58 -13.34 1.84
CA LEU A 246 -7.87 -13.27 2.56
C LEU A 246 -8.10 -14.44 3.52
N LYS A 247 -7.40 -15.56 3.37
CA LYS A 247 -7.68 -16.80 4.13
C LYS A 247 -6.39 -17.53 4.51
N GLN A 248 -6.39 -18.18 5.68
CA GLN A 248 -5.25 -18.97 6.15
C GLN A 248 -4.96 -20.16 5.23
N GLU A 249 -6.00 -20.87 4.77
CA GLU A 249 -5.87 -21.99 3.82
C GLU A 249 -5.07 -21.59 2.57
N ARG A 250 -5.21 -20.34 2.12
CA ARG A 250 -4.46 -19.82 0.97
C ARG A 250 -2.97 -19.67 1.29
N ILE A 251 -2.61 -19.27 2.50
CA ILE A 251 -1.23 -19.21 2.97
C ILE A 251 -0.63 -20.60 3.00
N ASP A 252 -1.35 -21.57 3.56
CA ASP A 252 -0.86 -22.95 3.71
C ASP A 252 -0.57 -23.58 2.34
N ASN A 253 -1.51 -23.42 1.39
CA ASN A 253 -1.33 -23.85 0.00
C ASN A 253 -0.15 -23.16 -0.70
N ILE A 254 0.09 -21.87 -0.43
CA ILE A 254 1.25 -21.15 -0.97
C ILE A 254 2.54 -21.74 -0.37
N ARG A 255 2.62 -21.92 0.96
CA ARG A 255 3.80 -22.45 1.64
C ARG A 255 4.16 -23.86 1.14
N GLU A 256 3.15 -24.71 0.91
CA GLU A 256 3.35 -26.03 0.31
C GLU A 256 3.90 -25.93 -1.13
N ALA A 257 3.29 -25.08 -1.97
CA ALA A 257 3.68 -24.92 -3.37
C ALA A 257 5.05 -24.26 -3.59
N LEU A 258 5.62 -23.63 -2.54
CA LEU A 258 6.93 -23.01 -2.52
C LEU A 258 7.97 -23.84 -1.73
N SER A 259 7.61 -25.04 -1.27
CA SER A 259 8.46 -25.87 -0.40
C SER A 259 9.79 -26.29 -1.03
N ASP A 260 9.88 -26.30 -2.36
CA ASP A 260 11.07 -26.62 -3.13
C ASP A 260 11.90 -25.38 -3.53
N LEU A 261 11.45 -24.17 -3.20
CA LEU A 261 12.27 -22.97 -3.38
C LEU A 261 13.38 -22.89 -2.32
N PRO A 262 14.50 -22.21 -2.61
CA PRO A 262 15.66 -22.17 -1.71
C PRO A 262 15.32 -21.65 -0.32
N SER A 263 15.63 -22.43 0.72
CA SER A 263 15.23 -22.12 2.10
C SER A 263 15.91 -20.86 2.67
N GLU A 264 17.07 -20.48 2.15
CA GLU A 264 17.87 -19.34 2.60
C GLU A 264 17.16 -18.00 2.41
N PHE A 265 16.23 -17.89 1.45
CA PHE A 265 15.46 -16.66 1.26
C PHE A 265 14.21 -16.59 2.12
N SER A 266 13.83 -17.67 2.80
CA SER A 266 12.55 -17.75 3.51
C SER A 266 12.36 -16.67 4.58
N ALA A 267 13.46 -16.26 5.21
CA ALA A 267 13.47 -15.22 6.24
C ALA A 267 13.07 -13.83 5.71
N PHE A 268 13.07 -13.61 4.40
CA PHE A 268 12.67 -12.36 3.76
C PHE A 268 11.19 -12.32 3.34
N TYR A 269 10.42 -13.37 3.63
CA TYR A 269 9.00 -13.44 3.29
C TYR A 269 8.14 -13.47 4.56
N ARG A 270 7.05 -12.71 4.56
CA ARG A 270 6.09 -12.62 5.65
C ARG A 270 4.69 -12.74 5.08
N LEU A 271 4.01 -13.83 5.39
CA LEU A 271 2.65 -14.13 4.93
C LEU A 271 1.67 -13.89 6.08
N ALA A 272 0.56 -13.22 5.81
CA ALA A 272 -0.48 -13.01 6.81
C ALA A 272 -1.88 -12.91 6.19
N VAL A 273 -2.89 -13.19 7.00
CA VAL A 273 -4.29 -12.96 6.62
C VAL A 273 -4.64 -11.49 6.80
N PHE A 274 -5.41 -10.95 5.86
CA PHE A 274 -5.74 -9.53 5.79
C PHE A 274 -6.31 -9.00 7.11
N GLU A 275 -7.26 -9.70 7.73
CA GLU A 275 -7.90 -9.26 8.98
C GLU A 275 -6.88 -9.06 10.12
N ALA A 276 -5.94 -10.00 10.28
CA ALA A 276 -4.88 -9.90 11.28
C ALA A 276 -3.94 -8.72 11.01
N VAL A 277 -3.65 -8.43 9.73
CA VAL A 277 -2.81 -7.28 9.33
C VAL A 277 -3.50 -5.94 9.59
N ILE A 278 -4.82 -5.86 9.41
CA ILE A 278 -5.58 -4.64 9.68
C ILE A 278 -5.65 -4.32 11.18
N GLU A 279 -5.65 -5.36 12.02
CA GLU A 279 -5.66 -5.27 13.47
C GLU A 279 -4.26 -4.94 14.03
N ASP A 280 -3.23 -5.71 13.67
CA ASP A 280 -1.87 -5.59 14.21
C ASP A 280 -0.79 -5.79 13.13
N PHE A 281 -0.70 -4.81 12.20
CA PHE A 281 0.25 -4.81 11.09
C PHE A 281 1.70 -5.06 11.55
N LEU A 282 2.13 -4.48 12.67
CA LEU A 282 3.52 -4.57 13.14
C LEU A 282 3.77 -5.76 14.08
N GLY A 283 2.73 -6.39 14.61
CA GLY A 283 2.82 -7.45 15.61
C GLY A 283 2.99 -8.87 15.06
N GLU A 284 2.69 -9.86 15.91
CA GLU A 284 2.98 -11.29 15.69
C GLU A 284 1.92 -12.00 14.83
N VAL A 285 1.66 -11.43 13.66
CA VAL A 285 0.67 -11.96 12.71
C VAL A 285 1.31 -12.62 11.50
N TRP A 286 2.62 -12.47 11.32
CA TRP A 286 3.31 -12.85 10.09
C TRP A 286 3.96 -14.23 10.19
N GLN A 287 3.72 -15.09 9.21
CA GLN A 287 4.34 -16.40 9.06
C GLN A 287 5.47 -16.34 8.03
N SER A 288 6.48 -17.20 8.13
CA SER A 288 7.47 -17.34 7.05
C SER A 288 6.89 -18.14 5.88
N ARG A 289 7.61 -18.18 4.74
CA ARG A 289 7.19 -19.01 3.60
C ARG A 289 7.43 -20.51 3.78
N LEU A 290 8.23 -20.94 4.75
CA LEU A 290 8.53 -22.36 4.95
C LEU A 290 7.32 -23.03 5.59
N ALA A 291 6.82 -24.13 5.01
CA ALA A 291 5.68 -24.87 5.57
C ALA A 291 5.96 -25.46 6.96
N THR A 292 7.22 -25.75 7.27
CA THR A 292 7.66 -26.35 8.55
C THR A 292 7.82 -25.34 9.68
N ASP A 293 7.81 -24.04 9.39
CA ASP A 293 8.00 -22.99 10.38
C ASP A 293 6.65 -22.48 10.91
N GLU A 294 6.25 -22.96 12.08
CA GLU A 294 4.97 -22.59 12.71
C GLU A 294 5.03 -21.25 13.47
N LYS A 295 6.20 -20.61 13.54
CA LYS A 295 6.36 -19.37 14.30
C LYS A 295 5.64 -18.20 13.62
N ARG A 296 5.20 -17.26 14.46
CA ARG A 296 4.78 -15.93 14.03
C ARG A 296 5.82 -14.89 14.39
N TYR A 297 5.95 -13.89 13.54
CA TYR A 297 6.99 -12.88 13.59
C TYR A 297 6.39 -11.49 13.67
N ARG A 298 7.06 -10.60 14.40
CA ARG A 298 6.85 -9.15 14.34
C ARG A 298 7.66 -8.55 13.20
N LEU A 299 7.22 -7.40 12.69
CA LEU A 299 8.02 -6.61 11.73
C LEU A 299 9.00 -5.67 12.42
N THR A 300 8.76 -5.35 13.70
CA THR A 300 9.62 -4.49 14.51
C THR A 300 10.03 -5.20 15.79
N ARG A 301 11.18 -4.80 16.33
CA ARG A 301 11.55 -5.11 17.71
C ARG A 301 11.07 -3.95 18.58
N ASN A 302 10.57 -4.28 19.77
CA ASN A 302 10.30 -3.28 20.81
C ASN A 302 11.60 -2.66 21.31
#